data_AF-A0AAD3G4X4-F1
#
_entry.id   AF-A0AAD3G4X4-F1
#
_cell.length_a   1.000
_cell.length_b   1.000
_cell.length_c   1.000
_cell.angle_alpha   90.00
_cell.angle_beta   90.00
_cell.angle_gamma   90.00
#
_symmetry.space_group_name_H-M   'P 1'
#
loop_
_entity.id
_entity.type
_entity.pdbx_description
1 polymer ?
#
loop_
_entity_poly.entity_id
_entity_poly.type
_entity_poly.pdbx_seq_one_letter_code
_entity_poly.pdbx_strand_id
1 'polypeptide(L)'
;MYPNLDTEIPKLKDRGIKFLGYINPYLVKDYPLYNEAFELGYFAKSKDGDEYLVDFGEFYCGVVDLTNPAAFEWYKNRVIKKEMIDFGLDGWMADFGEYLPVDCTLHSGIDAKKAHNDWPRLWAKTNYEAIKEAGTLGEILFFMRAGFNGFQPYNTLLWAGDQCVDFSLHDGLASVVPAALSAGMSGMGLHHSDIGGYTSLHGLKRTKELFMRWVDMAAFTVVMRTHEGNRPDENFQFEQDDEAVAHLAKMVNTYTTLKPYIKSLVNENHQKGIPVQRPLFIHYENDPLCYDIKNQYLLGEDLLVAPVHQQGVTEWDVYLPKGDDWIHIYSNKEYKGGQTITVKAEIGYPPVFYKKGTYHSKLFNSLKDIK
;
A
#
# COMPACT_ATOMS: atom_id res chain seq x y z
N MET A 1 9.51 -24.80 0.54
CA MET A 1 9.80 -23.88 -0.60
C MET A 1 11.11 -23.12 -0.40
N TYR A 2 11.40 -22.57 0.78
CA TYR A 2 12.64 -21.83 1.05
C TYR A 2 13.52 -22.54 2.09
N PRO A 3 14.37 -23.52 1.70
CA PRO A 3 15.29 -24.14 2.63
C PRO A 3 16.33 -23.14 3.14
N ASN A 4 16.74 -23.26 4.42
CA ASN A 4 17.75 -22.41 5.08
C ASN A 4 17.40 -20.91 5.19
N LEU A 5 16.12 -20.55 5.05
CA LEU A 5 15.67 -19.15 5.12
C LEU A 5 16.05 -18.47 6.46
N ASP A 6 16.04 -19.23 7.55
CA ASP A 6 16.52 -18.84 8.87
C ASP A 6 17.98 -18.36 8.89
N THR A 7 18.82 -18.87 7.98
CA THR A 7 20.22 -18.44 7.83
C THR A 7 20.42 -17.40 6.73
N GLU A 8 19.56 -17.34 5.72
CA GLU A 8 19.64 -16.34 4.64
C GLU A 8 19.12 -14.97 5.08
N ILE A 9 18.08 -14.91 5.91
CA ILE A 9 17.55 -13.65 6.46
C ILE A 9 18.64 -12.84 7.18
N PRO A 10 19.42 -13.39 8.12
CA PRO A 10 20.54 -12.67 8.74
C PRO A 10 21.56 -12.12 7.73
N LYS A 11 21.93 -12.89 6.69
CA LYS A 11 22.88 -12.45 5.65
C LYS A 11 22.35 -11.26 4.85
N LEU A 12 21.04 -11.21 4.59
CA LEU A 12 20.39 -10.06 3.96
C LEU A 12 20.45 -8.84 4.89
N LYS A 13 20.16 -9.02 6.19
CA LYS A 13 20.21 -7.94 7.18
C LYS A 13 21.60 -7.35 7.36
N ASP A 14 22.65 -8.16 7.33
CA ASP A 14 24.05 -7.71 7.36
C ASP A 14 24.40 -6.80 6.17
N ARG A 15 23.67 -6.93 5.06
CA ARG A 15 23.79 -6.09 3.86
C ARG A 15 22.82 -4.89 3.87
N GLY A 16 22.07 -4.68 4.95
CA GLY A 16 21.04 -3.65 5.06
C GLY A 16 19.75 -3.95 4.30
N ILE A 17 19.51 -5.22 3.92
CA ILE A 17 18.29 -5.66 3.22
C ILE A 17 17.37 -6.34 4.23
N LYS A 18 16.14 -5.84 4.33
CA LYS A 18 15.10 -6.37 5.21
C LYS A 18 14.31 -7.47 4.51
N PHE A 19 13.79 -8.43 5.27
CA PHE A 19 12.97 -9.52 4.73
C PHE A 19 11.52 -9.40 5.19
N LEU A 20 10.58 -9.48 4.26
CA LEU A 20 9.15 -9.37 4.53
C LEU A 20 8.42 -10.65 4.12
N GLY A 21 7.37 -11.01 4.86
CA GLY A 21 6.53 -12.17 4.59
C GLY A 21 5.07 -11.82 4.28
N TYR A 22 4.19 -12.78 4.53
CA TYR A 22 2.75 -12.69 4.28
C TYR A 22 1.97 -13.44 5.37
N ILE A 23 0.83 -12.91 5.79
CA ILE A 23 -0.12 -13.56 6.69
C ILE A 23 -1.54 -13.01 6.48
N ASN A 24 -2.57 -13.79 6.82
CA ASN A 24 -3.98 -13.38 6.83
C ASN A 24 -4.73 -14.08 7.98
N PRO A 25 -5.93 -13.65 8.41
CA PRO A 25 -6.59 -14.18 9.61
C PRO A 25 -7.32 -15.52 9.41
N TYR A 26 -6.98 -16.27 8.35
CA TYR A 26 -7.58 -17.57 8.01
C TYR A 26 -6.52 -18.66 7.99
N LEU A 27 -6.93 -19.91 8.22
CA LEU A 27 -6.05 -21.06 8.19
C LEU A 27 -6.63 -22.12 7.26
N VAL A 28 -5.86 -22.54 6.26
CA VAL A 28 -6.28 -23.57 5.30
C VAL A 28 -6.48 -24.92 6.01
N LYS A 29 -7.60 -25.56 5.70
CA LYS A 29 -8.04 -26.81 6.32
C LYS A 29 -6.95 -27.90 6.20
N ASP A 30 -6.82 -28.71 7.25
CA ASP A 30 -5.95 -29.90 7.32
C ASP A 30 -4.44 -29.62 7.37
N TYR A 31 -4.01 -28.35 7.48
CA TYR A 31 -2.61 -27.97 7.69
C TYR A 31 -2.27 -27.80 9.19
N PRO A 32 -0.96 -27.81 9.58
CA PRO A 32 -0.57 -27.88 10.99
C PRO A 32 -1.18 -26.81 11.91
N LEU A 33 -1.16 -25.54 11.52
CA LEU A 33 -1.75 -24.46 12.33
C LEU A 33 -3.28 -24.53 12.37
N TYR A 34 -3.91 -25.03 11.30
CA TYR A 34 -5.35 -25.26 11.31
C TYR A 34 -5.73 -26.34 12.33
N ASN A 35 -5.03 -27.48 12.32
CA ASN A 35 -5.30 -28.57 13.24
C ASN A 35 -5.09 -28.13 14.70
N GLU A 36 -4.03 -27.35 14.96
CA GLU A 36 -3.78 -26.75 16.28
C GLU A 36 -4.94 -25.84 16.71
N ALA A 37 -5.37 -24.91 15.86
CA ALA A 37 -6.49 -24.01 16.16
C ALA A 37 -7.85 -24.74 16.28
N PHE A 38 -8.04 -25.82 15.51
CA PHE A 38 -9.23 -26.66 15.55
C PHE A 38 -9.34 -27.39 16.91
N GLU A 39 -8.27 -28.06 17.35
CA GLU A 39 -8.21 -28.75 18.64
C GLU A 39 -8.44 -27.79 19.82
N LEU A 40 -7.99 -26.54 19.69
CA LEU A 40 -8.16 -25.49 20.70
C LEU A 40 -9.54 -24.80 20.63
N GLY A 41 -10.36 -25.09 19.63
CA GLY A 41 -11.68 -24.48 19.46
C GLY A 41 -11.62 -22.99 19.12
N TYR A 42 -10.63 -22.57 18.33
CA TYR A 42 -10.35 -21.16 18.03
C TYR A 42 -10.99 -20.64 16.75
N PHE A 43 -11.75 -21.45 16.03
CA PHE A 43 -12.48 -21.02 14.83
C PHE A 43 -13.88 -20.49 15.16
N ALA A 44 -14.34 -19.55 14.34
CA ALA A 44 -15.76 -19.21 14.24
C ALA A 44 -16.55 -20.46 13.84
N LYS A 45 -17.82 -20.53 14.25
CA LYS A 45 -18.62 -21.76 14.13
C LYS A 45 -19.81 -21.60 13.21
N SER A 46 -20.27 -22.70 12.61
CA SER A 46 -21.59 -22.77 11.98
C SER A 46 -22.71 -22.69 13.04
N LYS A 47 -23.97 -22.62 12.60
CA LYS A 47 -25.12 -22.67 13.52
C LYS A 47 -25.27 -24.02 14.23
N ASP A 48 -24.73 -25.08 13.63
CA ASP A 48 -24.77 -26.44 14.18
C ASP A 48 -23.63 -26.69 15.19
N GLY A 49 -22.70 -25.74 15.31
CA GLY A 49 -21.62 -25.75 16.31
C GLY A 49 -20.28 -26.30 15.82
N ASP A 50 -20.24 -26.81 14.59
CA ASP A 50 -19.03 -27.20 13.86
C ASP A 50 -18.22 -25.96 13.45
N GLU A 51 -16.97 -26.16 13.03
CA GLU A 51 -16.15 -25.08 12.51
C GLU A 51 -16.73 -24.48 11.22
N TYR A 52 -16.63 -23.16 11.08
CA TYR A 52 -17.05 -22.48 9.85
C TYR A 52 -15.92 -22.51 8.84
N LEU A 53 -16.17 -23.18 7.70
CA LEU A 53 -15.25 -23.22 6.56
C LEU A 53 -15.69 -22.25 5.47
N VAL A 54 -14.78 -21.37 5.06
CA VAL A 54 -14.97 -20.44 3.94
C VAL A 54 -14.25 -21.00 2.71
N ASP A 55 -14.94 -21.02 1.58
CA ASP A 55 -14.35 -21.31 0.27
C ASP A 55 -13.63 -20.06 -0.24
N PHE A 56 -12.31 -20.16 -0.43
CA PHE A 56 -11.47 -19.07 -0.97
C PHE A 56 -11.16 -19.24 -2.46
N GLY A 57 -11.89 -20.13 -3.14
CA GLY A 57 -11.67 -20.50 -4.54
C GLY A 57 -10.79 -21.74 -4.61
N GLU A 58 -11.45 -22.91 -4.61
CA GLU A 58 -10.84 -24.25 -4.76
C GLU A 58 -10.18 -24.81 -3.48
N PHE A 59 -10.18 -24.06 -2.38
CA PHE A 59 -9.73 -24.54 -1.06
C PHE A 59 -10.52 -23.88 0.08
N TYR A 60 -10.59 -24.58 1.22
CA TYR A 60 -11.37 -24.16 2.38
C TYR A 60 -10.47 -23.74 3.54
N CYS A 61 -10.86 -22.66 4.22
CA CYS A 61 -10.14 -22.17 5.40
C CYS A 61 -11.08 -21.98 6.60
N GLY A 62 -10.57 -22.26 7.79
CA GLY A 62 -11.19 -21.86 9.05
C GLY A 62 -10.96 -20.37 9.32
N VAL A 63 -11.97 -19.71 9.88
CA VAL A 63 -11.91 -18.30 10.29
C VAL A 63 -11.49 -18.21 11.74
N VAL A 64 -10.27 -17.75 12.04
CA VAL A 64 -9.82 -17.62 13.44
C VAL A 64 -10.68 -16.59 14.14
N ASP A 65 -11.35 -16.97 15.21
CA ASP A 65 -12.30 -16.09 15.90
C ASP A 65 -11.56 -15.05 16.76
N LEU A 66 -11.27 -13.88 16.18
CA LEU A 66 -10.60 -12.78 16.87
C LEU A 66 -11.44 -12.15 18.00
N THR A 67 -12.70 -12.56 18.17
CA THR A 67 -13.54 -12.16 19.30
C THR A 67 -13.41 -13.11 20.50
N ASN A 68 -12.80 -14.29 20.30
CA ASN A 68 -12.35 -15.17 21.37
C ASN A 68 -10.98 -14.66 21.89
N PRO A 69 -10.89 -14.18 23.14
CA PRO A 69 -9.61 -13.68 23.67
C PRO A 69 -8.48 -14.71 23.62
N ALA A 70 -8.78 -16.00 23.79
CA ALA A 70 -7.78 -17.05 23.72
C ALA A 70 -7.27 -17.28 22.29
N ALA A 71 -8.15 -17.22 21.29
CA ALA A 71 -7.76 -17.32 19.88
C ALA A 71 -6.98 -16.08 19.42
N PHE A 72 -7.39 -14.89 19.85
CA PHE A 72 -6.67 -13.64 19.60
C PHE A 72 -5.24 -13.68 20.17
N GLU A 73 -5.09 -14.06 21.44
CA GLU A 73 -3.78 -14.21 22.08
C GLU A 73 -2.95 -15.33 21.45
N TRP A 74 -3.58 -16.45 21.09
CA TRP A 74 -2.89 -17.52 20.39
C TRP A 74 -2.35 -17.03 19.06
N TYR A 75 -3.16 -16.41 18.21
CA TYR A 75 -2.71 -15.95 16.89
C TYR A 75 -1.55 -14.93 17.01
N LYS A 76 -1.69 -13.98 17.94
CA LYS A 76 -0.64 -13.00 18.26
C LYS A 76 0.68 -13.64 18.70
N ASN A 77 0.63 -14.57 19.66
CA ASN A 77 1.84 -15.13 20.28
C ASN A 77 2.41 -16.31 19.49
N ARG A 78 1.56 -17.26 19.10
CA ARG A 78 1.95 -18.50 18.43
C ARG A 78 2.28 -18.29 16.96
N VAL A 79 1.57 -17.42 16.25
CA VAL A 79 1.75 -17.24 14.80
C VAL A 79 2.62 -16.01 14.54
N ILE A 80 2.18 -14.81 14.94
CA ILE A 80 2.91 -13.58 14.57
C ILE A 80 4.25 -13.48 15.32
N LYS A 81 4.25 -13.55 16.66
CA LYS A 81 5.50 -13.40 17.42
C LYS A 81 6.47 -14.55 17.14
N LYS A 82 6.03 -15.80 17.34
CA LYS A 82 6.92 -16.97 17.20
C LYS A 82 7.32 -17.31 15.75
N GLU A 83 6.37 -17.37 14.82
CA GLU A 83 6.67 -17.87 13.46
C GLU A 83 7.09 -16.76 12.49
N MET A 84 6.93 -15.48 12.85
CA MET A 84 7.30 -14.35 11.99
C MET A 84 8.38 -13.48 12.63
N ILE A 85 8.10 -12.86 13.78
CA ILE A 85 9.04 -11.92 14.42
C ILE A 85 10.29 -12.66 14.90
N ASP A 86 10.14 -13.71 15.70
CA ASP A 86 11.26 -14.51 16.24
C ASP A 86 12.00 -15.26 15.12
N PHE A 87 11.30 -15.60 14.03
CA PHE A 87 11.91 -16.16 12.82
C PHE A 87 12.79 -15.14 12.08
N GLY A 88 12.56 -13.85 12.29
CA GLY A 88 13.39 -12.76 11.80
C GLY A 88 12.77 -11.89 10.70
N LEU A 89 11.46 -11.94 10.46
CA LEU A 89 10.80 -11.02 9.53
C LEU A 89 10.85 -9.57 10.06
N ASP A 90 11.09 -8.62 9.16
CA ASP A 90 11.07 -7.18 9.44
C ASP A 90 9.76 -6.50 8.96
N GLY A 91 8.80 -7.30 8.51
CA GLY A 91 7.52 -6.81 8.01
C GLY A 91 6.75 -7.86 7.24
N TRP A 92 5.51 -7.55 6.86
CA TRP A 92 4.67 -8.46 6.07
C TRP A 92 3.44 -7.78 5.48
N MET A 93 2.88 -8.40 4.45
CA MET A 93 1.49 -8.15 4.07
C MET A 93 0.58 -8.80 5.12
N ALA A 94 -0.23 -8.01 5.83
CA ALA A 94 -1.27 -8.48 6.74
C ALA A 94 -2.61 -8.41 5.99
N ASP A 95 -2.85 -9.43 5.20
CA ASP A 95 -3.87 -9.43 4.14
C ASP A 95 -5.27 -9.79 4.66
N PHE A 96 -6.26 -9.60 3.79
CA PHE A 96 -7.68 -9.81 4.03
C PHE A 96 -8.23 -9.02 5.24
N GLY A 97 -9.30 -9.54 5.86
CA GLY A 97 -10.11 -8.87 6.87
C GLY A 97 -11.58 -8.73 6.44
N GLU A 98 -11.87 -8.83 5.15
CA GLU A 98 -13.18 -8.53 4.55
C GLU A 98 -14.07 -9.76 4.29
N TYR A 99 -13.64 -10.96 4.65
CA TYR A 99 -14.32 -12.24 4.32
C TYR A 99 -15.05 -12.88 5.51
N LEU A 100 -15.33 -12.16 6.60
CA LEU A 100 -16.10 -12.73 7.71
C LEU A 100 -17.53 -13.10 7.26
N PRO A 101 -17.95 -14.37 7.27
CA PRO A 101 -19.30 -14.75 6.87
C PRO A 101 -20.35 -14.18 7.82
N VAL A 102 -21.50 -13.76 7.30
CA VAL A 102 -22.56 -13.13 8.10
C VAL A 102 -23.50 -14.12 8.79
N ASP A 103 -23.30 -15.40 8.54
CA ASP A 103 -24.06 -16.54 9.05
C ASP A 103 -23.24 -17.47 9.96
N CYS A 104 -21.98 -17.11 10.25
CA CYS A 104 -21.21 -17.74 11.30
C CYS A 104 -21.63 -17.26 12.69
N THR A 105 -21.18 -17.99 13.72
CA THR A 105 -21.33 -17.64 15.13
C THR A 105 -19.96 -17.37 15.72
N LEU A 106 -19.90 -16.35 16.59
CA LEU A 106 -18.68 -15.85 17.21
C LEU A 106 -18.73 -16.08 18.72
N HIS A 107 -17.58 -16.33 19.33
CA HIS A 107 -17.39 -16.53 20.75
C HIS A 107 -17.93 -15.38 21.59
N SER A 108 -17.79 -14.14 21.11
CA SER A 108 -18.35 -12.96 21.79
C SER A 108 -19.89 -12.92 21.85
N GLY A 109 -20.58 -13.75 21.05
CA GLY A 109 -22.03 -13.70 20.89
C GLY A 109 -22.53 -12.50 20.07
N ILE A 110 -21.64 -11.66 19.56
CA ILE A 110 -22.00 -10.57 18.65
C ILE A 110 -22.46 -11.17 17.32
N ASP A 111 -23.57 -10.65 16.79
CA ASP A 111 -24.06 -11.02 15.46
C ASP A 111 -22.98 -10.75 14.40
N ALA A 112 -22.64 -11.77 13.60
CA ALA A 112 -21.61 -11.68 12.58
C ALA A 112 -21.88 -10.57 11.55
N LYS A 113 -23.15 -10.21 11.29
CA LYS A 113 -23.51 -9.05 10.45
C LYS A 113 -22.99 -7.73 10.99
N LYS A 114 -22.87 -7.60 12.32
CA LYS A 114 -22.28 -6.42 12.97
C LYS A 114 -20.76 -6.52 13.04
N ALA A 115 -20.25 -7.73 13.29
CA ALA A 115 -18.81 -7.97 13.39
C ALA A 115 -18.09 -7.90 12.04
N HIS A 116 -18.77 -8.15 10.92
CA HIS A 116 -18.17 -8.19 9.58
C HIS A 116 -17.33 -6.95 9.26
N ASN A 117 -17.91 -5.76 9.42
CA ASN A 117 -17.19 -4.52 9.18
C ASN A 117 -16.09 -4.23 10.23
N ASP A 118 -16.22 -4.77 11.43
CA ASP A 118 -15.23 -4.55 12.51
C ASP A 118 -14.02 -5.50 12.40
N TRP A 119 -14.12 -6.54 11.57
CA TRP A 119 -13.12 -7.59 11.44
C TRP A 119 -11.74 -7.08 11.01
N PRO A 120 -11.60 -6.17 10.02
CA PRO A 120 -10.31 -5.56 9.69
C PRO A 120 -9.67 -4.83 10.87
N ARG A 121 -10.47 -4.19 11.75
CA ARG A 121 -9.97 -3.52 12.96
C ARG A 121 -9.42 -4.51 13.97
N LEU A 122 -10.11 -5.63 14.22
CA LEU A 122 -9.61 -6.69 15.10
C LEU A 122 -8.32 -7.30 14.54
N TRP A 123 -8.26 -7.50 13.22
CA TRP A 123 -7.09 -8.04 12.56
C TRP A 123 -5.87 -7.10 12.64
N ALA A 124 -6.05 -5.81 12.37
CA ALA A 124 -4.98 -4.82 12.57
C ALA A 124 -4.53 -4.75 14.01
N LYS A 125 -5.46 -4.77 14.97
CA LYS A 125 -5.14 -4.76 16.40
C LYS A 125 -4.29 -5.98 16.78
N THR A 126 -4.57 -7.15 16.22
CA THR A 126 -3.79 -8.38 16.45
C THR A 126 -2.32 -8.20 16.02
N ASN A 127 -2.11 -7.67 14.81
CA ASN A 127 -0.77 -7.38 14.27
C ASN A 127 -0.06 -6.29 15.08
N TYR A 128 -0.76 -5.20 15.38
CA TYR A 128 -0.23 -4.07 16.14
C TYR A 128 0.21 -4.47 17.55
N GLU A 129 -0.61 -5.24 18.26
CA GLU A 129 -0.24 -5.71 19.60
C GLU A 129 0.92 -6.69 19.57
N ALA A 130 1.02 -7.54 18.53
CA ALA A 130 2.17 -8.44 18.37
C ALA A 130 3.49 -7.66 18.30
N ILE A 131 3.58 -6.66 17.42
CA ILE A 131 4.79 -5.84 17.25
C ILE A 131 5.04 -4.95 18.48
N LYS A 132 3.98 -4.45 19.13
CA LYS A 132 4.09 -3.64 20.34
C LYS A 132 4.66 -4.44 21.50
N GLU A 133 4.16 -5.64 21.72
CA GLU A 133 4.63 -6.52 22.80
C GLU A 133 6.01 -7.10 22.53
N ALA A 134 6.38 -7.28 21.26
CA ALA A 134 7.75 -7.65 20.88
C ALA A 134 8.74 -6.48 21.01
N GLY A 135 8.27 -5.25 21.26
CA GLY A 135 9.11 -4.06 21.38
C GLY A 135 9.65 -3.55 20.03
N THR A 136 9.01 -3.91 18.92
CA THR A 136 9.49 -3.63 17.54
C THR A 136 8.64 -2.59 16.80
N LEU A 137 7.80 -1.83 17.53
CA LEU A 137 7.05 -0.70 16.96
C LEU A 137 8.00 0.34 16.35
N GLY A 138 7.75 0.70 15.09
CA GLY A 138 8.59 1.63 14.34
C GLY A 138 9.78 0.99 13.63
N GLU A 139 10.03 -0.30 13.87
CA GLU A 139 11.05 -1.09 13.18
C GLU A 139 10.44 -2.09 12.19
N ILE A 140 9.42 -2.82 12.64
CA ILE A 140 8.65 -3.74 11.79
C ILE A 140 7.51 -2.99 11.10
N LEU A 141 7.35 -3.26 9.80
CA LEU A 141 6.29 -2.67 8.98
C LEU A 141 5.35 -3.75 8.45
N PHE A 142 4.08 -3.72 8.87
CA PHE A 142 3.03 -4.46 8.17
C PHE A 142 2.16 -3.52 7.32
N PHE A 143 1.48 -4.07 6.34
CA PHE A 143 0.56 -3.31 5.50
C PHE A 143 -0.70 -4.10 5.17
N MET A 144 -1.83 -3.39 5.06
CA MET A 144 -3.16 -3.98 4.92
C MET A 144 -3.93 -3.33 3.76
N ARG A 145 -4.84 -4.08 3.11
CA ARG A 145 -5.86 -3.51 2.22
C ARG A 145 -7.16 -3.17 2.93
N ALA A 146 -7.61 -4.05 3.82
CA ALA A 146 -8.90 -3.89 4.47
C ALA A 146 -8.80 -2.92 5.65
N GLY A 147 -9.88 -2.18 5.90
CA GLY A 147 -9.97 -1.24 7.01
C GLY A 147 -11.41 -0.81 7.27
N PHE A 148 -11.68 -0.38 8.50
CA PHE A 148 -12.97 0.19 8.89
C PHE A 148 -12.79 1.20 10.03
N ASN A 149 -13.88 1.77 10.55
CA ASN A 149 -13.86 2.74 11.63
C ASN A 149 -13.04 2.27 12.85
N GLY A 150 -12.12 3.10 13.35
CA GLY A 150 -11.30 2.79 14.53
C GLY A 150 -10.07 1.93 14.25
N PHE A 151 -9.78 1.62 12.99
CA PHE A 151 -8.60 0.91 12.52
C PHE A 151 -7.33 1.78 12.51
N GLN A 152 -7.48 3.11 12.40
CA GLN A 152 -6.39 4.07 12.23
C GLN A 152 -5.25 3.93 13.26
N PRO A 153 -5.51 3.71 14.56
CA PRO A 153 -4.43 3.62 15.56
C PRO A 153 -3.60 2.33 15.45
N TYR A 154 -4.12 1.30 14.79
CA TYR A 154 -3.52 -0.03 14.75
C TYR A 154 -2.72 -0.28 13.47
N ASN A 155 -3.15 0.26 12.34
CA ASN A 155 -2.50 -0.03 11.07
C ASN A 155 -1.29 0.86 10.79
N THR A 156 -0.19 0.25 10.38
CA THR A 156 1.06 0.96 10.10
C THR A 156 1.16 1.52 8.68
N LEU A 157 0.51 0.89 7.69
CA LEU A 157 0.55 1.31 6.29
C LEU A 157 -0.63 0.71 5.51
N LEU A 158 -1.28 1.49 4.65
CA LEU A 158 -2.24 0.95 3.68
C LEU A 158 -1.57 0.61 2.35
N TRP A 159 -2.11 -0.42 1.70
CA TRP A 159 -1.93 -0.65 0.27
C TRP A 159 -3.30 -0.68 -0.42
N ALA A 160 -3.33 -0.24 -1.68
CA ALA A 160 -4.55 -0.03 -2.46
C ALA A 160 -5.36 -1.29 -2.80
N GLY A 161 -4.90 -2.49 -2.45
CA GLY A 161 -5.56 -3.73 -2.86
C GLY A 161 -5.22 -4.13 -4.29
N ASP A 162 -6.07 -5.00 -4.85
CA ASP A 162 -5.77 -5.79 -6.03
C ASP A 162 -6.21 -5.09 -7.33
N GLN A 163 -5.47 -4.09 -7.78
CA GLN A 163 -5.75 -3.47 -9.08
C GLN A 163 -5.55 -4.44 -10.25
N CYS A 164 -6.34 -4.28 -11.32
CA CYS A 164 -6.09 -4.90 -12.61
C CYS A 164 -4.73 -4.46 -13.18
N VAL A 165 -4.10 -5.36 -13.94
CA VAL A 165 -2.86 -5.08 -14.68
C VAL A 165 -3.09 -4.25 -15.95
N ASP A 166 -3.80 -3.12 -15.82
CA ASP A 166 -4.13 -2.20 -16.93
C ASP A 166 -4.17 -0.70 -16.53
N PHE A 167 -4.58 0.13 -17.49
CA PHE A 167 -4.76 1.58 -17.36
C PHE A 167 -6.23 2.00 -17.17
N SER A 168 -7.11 1.09 -16.75
CA SER A 168 -8.53 1.40 -16.60
C SER A 168 -8.79 2.40 -15.46
N LEU A 169 -9.82 3.23 -15.62
CA LEU A 169 -10.15 4.27 -14.63
C LEU A 169 -10.66 3.71 -13.30
N HIS A 170 -11.35 2.57 -13.34
CA HIS A 170 -12.05 2.02 -12.19
C HIS A 170 -11.21 1.02 -11.40
N ASP A 171 -10.22 0.37 -12.02
CA ASP A 171 -9.46 -0.70 -11.38
C ASP A 171 -7.98 -0.79 -11.81
N GLY A 172 -7.52 0.07 -12.72
CA GLY A 172 -6.12 0.14 -13.14
C GLY A 172 -5.33 1.18 -12.34
N LEU A 173 -4.19 1.62 -12.88
CA LEU A 173 -3.30 2.61 -12.23
C LEU A 173 -4.05 3.85 -11.71
N ALA A 174 -5.04 4.35 -12.48
CA ALA A 174 -5.80 5.54 -12.16
C ALA A 174 -6.59 5.46 -10.85
N SER A 175 -6.99 4.26 -10.41
CA SER A 175 -7.81 4.06 -9.21
C SER A 175 -7.00 4.25 -7.90
N VAL A 176 -5.67 4.16 -7.98
CA VAL A 176 -4.77 4.27 -6.82
C VAL A 176 -4.79 5.67 -6.20
N VAL A 177 -4.85 6.73 -7.02
CA VAL A 177 -4.86 8.11 -6.52
C VAL A 177 -6.13 8.40 -5.71
N PRO A 178 -7.37 8.18 -6.20
CA PRO A 178 -8.55 8.41 -5.39
C PRO A 178 -8.61 7.50 -4.16
N ALA A 179 -8.06 6.28 -4.20
CA ALA A 179 -7.92 5.43 -3.01
C ALA A 179 -7.01 6.09 -1.95
N ALA A 180 -5.83 6.59 -2.34
CA ALA A 180 -4.92 7.30 -1.44
C ALA A 180 -5.55 8.56 -0.84
N LEU A 181 -6.22 9.36 -1.67
CA LEU A 181 -6.83 10.63 -1.25
C LEU A 181 -7.99 10.40 -0.27
N SER A 182 -8.89 9.46 -0.58
CA SER A 182 -10.04 9.13 0.29
C SER A 182 -9.60 8.49 1.61
N ALA A 183 -8.61 7.60 1.58
CA ALA A 183 -8.00 7.04 2.78
C ALA A 183 -7.35 8.13 3.64
N GLY A 184 -6.58 9.03 3.02
CA GLY A 184 -5.95 10.17 3.69
C GLY A 184 -6.96 11.08 4.40
N MET A 185 -8.07 11.42 3.72
CA MET A 185 -9.17 12.19 4.33
C MET A 185 -9.91 11.45 5.45
N SER A 186 -9.77 10.12 5.52
CA SER A 186 -10.33 9.27 6.58
C SER A 186 -9.33 9.03 7.73
N GLY A 187 -8.21 9.75 7.75
CA GLY A 187 -7.17 9.66 8.79
C GLY A 187 -6.10 8.59 8.54
N MET A 188 -6.10 7.94 7.37
CA MET A 188 -5.11 6.95 6.96
C MET A 188 -4.07 7.57 6.03
N GLY A 189 -3.11 8.30 6.61
CA GLY A 189 -2.21 9.16 5.83
C GLY A 189 -1.01 8.49 5.16
N LEU A 190 -0.85 7.17 5.27
CA LEU A 190 0.25 6.40 4.68
C LEU A 190 -0.33 5.34 3.73
N HIS A 191 0.00 5.43 2.44
CA HIS A 191 -0.60 4.62 1.38
C HIS A 191 0.39 4.29 0.26
N HIS A 192 0.29 3.09 -0.33
CA HIS A 192 1.03 2.69 -1.53
C HIS A 192 0.20 1.71 -2.40
N SER A 193 0.76 1.22 -3.50
CA SER A 193 0.12 0.23 -4.40
C SER A 193 1.14 -0.79 -4.91
N ASP A 194 0.66 -1.89 -5.49
CA ASP A 194 1.53 -2.82 -6.23
C ASP A 194 2.04 -2.14 -7.50
N ILE A 195 3.36 -1.97 -7.62
CA ILE A 195 3.94 -1.46 -8.87
C ILE A 195 3.63 -2.44 -10.00
N GLY A 196 2.78 -2.00 -10.93
CA GLY A 196 2.33 -2.77 -12.09
C GLY A 196 0.98 -3.49 -11.89
N GLY A 197 0.31 -3.33 -10.75
CA GLY A 197 -0.97 -3.99 -10.45
C GLY A 197 -0.81 -5.47 -10.10
N TYR A 198 -1.93 -6.15 -9.87
CA TYR A 198 -1.97 -7.52 -9.36
C TYR A 198 -2.80 -8.46 -10.22
N THR A 199 -4.06 -8.11 -10.49
CA THR A 199 -5.08 -9.00 -11.06
C THR A 199 -4.88 -9.17 -12.57
N SER A 200 -4.40 -10.34 -12.98
CA SER A 200 -4.30 -10.79 -14.36
C SER A 200 -5.29 -11.93 -14.59
N LEU A 201 -6.41 -11.62 -15.26
CA LEU A 201 -7.46 -12.56 -15.62
C LEU A 201 -8.03 -12.18 -17.00
N HIS A 202 -8.73 -13.12 -17.63
CA HIS A 202 -9.46 -12.90 -18.89
C HIS A 202 -8.62 -12.26 -20.02
N GLY A 203 -7.32 -12.57 -20.06
CA GLY A 203 -6.40 -12.07 -21.09
C GLY A 203 -5.70 -10.75 -20.75
N LEU A 204 -6.02 -10.11 -19.61
CA LEU A 204 -5.26 -8.96 -19.12
C LEU A 204 -3.85 -9.38 -18.73
N LYS A 205 -2.85 -8.69 -19.29
CA LYS A 205 -1.43 -8.91 -19.01
C LYS A 205 -0.73 -7.59 -18.79
N ARG A 206 0.08 -7.53 -17.73
CA ARG A 206 0.92 -6.38 -17.43
C ARG A 206 1.87 -6.13 -18.59
N THR A 207 1.91 -4.89 -19.06
CA THR A 207 2.88 -4.44 -20.07
C THR A 207 4.08 -3.78 -19.40
N LYS A 208 5.22 -3.74 -20.10
CA LYS A 208 6.39 -2.96 -19.69
C LYS A 208 6.05 -1.49 -19.44
N GLU A 209 5.27 -0.89 -20.34
CA GLU A 209 4.81 0.50 -20.20
C GLU A 209 4.01 0.70 -18.91
N LEU A 210 3.03 -0.17 -18.63
CA LEU A 210 2.25 -0.09 -17.40
C LEU A 210 3.14 -0.17 -16.16
N PHE A 211 4.06 -1.12 -16.13
CA PHE A 211 5.01 -1.26 -15.03
C PHE A 211 5.81 0.04 -14.83
N MET A 212 6.41 0.58 -15.90
CA MET A 212 7.24 1.78 -15.81
C MET A 212 6.45 3.04 -15.42
N ARG A 213 5.21 3.20 -15.90
CA ARG A 213 4.29 4.27 -15.46
C ARG A 213 3.90 4.15 -14.00
N TRP A 214 3.73 2.92 -13.51
CA TRP A 214 3.47 2.68 -12.10
C TRP A 214 4.68 2.97 -11.21
N VAL A 215 5.88 2.62 -11.68
CA VAL A 215 7.16 2.99 -11.04
C VAL A 215 7.28 4.52 -10.94
N ASP A 216 6.94 5.24 -12.00
CA ASP A 216 6.95 6.71 -12.04
C ASP A 216 6.07 7.30 -10.93
N MET A 217 4.86 6.78 -10.74
CA MET A 217 3.97 7.19 -9.64
C MET A 217 4.53 6.80 -8.27
N ALA A 218 4.97 5.55 -8.10
CA ALA A 218 5.35 4.99 -6.81
C ALA A 218 6.56 5.70 -6.18
N ALA A 219 7.46 6.26 -6.99
CA ALA A 219 8.59 7.06 -6.51
C ALA A 219 8.18 8.32 -5.73
N PHE A 220 6.93 8.77 -5.90
CA PHE A 220 6.33 9.90 -5.20
C PHE A 220 5.21 9.45 -4.23
N THR A 221 5.38 8.29 -3.61
CA THR A 221 4.54 7.76 -2.52
C THR A 221 5.41 7.43 -1.30
N VAL A 222 4.81 6.89 -0.21
CA VAL A 222 5.58 6.57 1.01
C VAL A 222 6.38 5.27 0.93
N VAL A 223 6.02 4.36 0.03
CA VAL A 223 6.68 3.04 -0.13
C VAL A 223 6.63 2.61 -1.60
N MET A 224 7.77 2.21 -2.16
CA MET A 224 7.85 1.50 -3.44
C MET A 224 7.88 -0.01 -3.19
N ARG A 225 6.93 -0.76 -3.75
CA ARG A 225 6.86 -2.22 -3.64
C ARG A 225 6.33 -2.85 -4.93
N THR A 226 7.04 -3.83 -5.47
CA THR A 226 6.59 -4.63 -6.62
C THR A 226 5.75 -5.82 -6.17
N HIS A 227 5.08 -6.48 -7.11
CA HIS A 227 4.40 -7.76 -6.91
C HIS A 227 4.39 -8.56 -8.21
N GLU A 228 4.67 -9.86 -8.16
CA GLU A 228 4.62 -10.70 -9.37
C GLU A 228 3.19 -10.85 -9.94
N GLY A 229 2.15 -10.59 -9.14
CA GLY A 229 0.75 -10.81 -9.49
C GLY A 229 0.27 -12.24 -9.26
N ASN A 230 -0.99 -12.52 -9.59
CA ASN A 230 -1.61 -13.84 -9.44
C ASN A 230 -1.18 -14.86 -10.53
N ARG A 231 -0.56 -14.40 -11.62
CA ARG A 231 -0.04 -15.24 -12.72
C ARG A 231 1.34 -14.77 -13.17
N PRO A 232 2.41 -15.02 -12.37
CA PRO A 232 3.74 -14.48 -12.62
C PRO A 232 4.28 -14.73 -14.02
N ASP A 233 4.17 -15.97 -14.50
CA ASP A 233 4.70 -16.43 -15.80
C ASP A 233 3.99 -15.81 -17.02
N GLU A 234 2.77 -15.29 -16.84
CA GLU A 234 1.98 -14.70 -17.92
C GLU A 234 2.15 -13.18 -18.04
N ASN A 235 2.80 -12.55 -17.05
CA ASN A 235 2.89 -11.10 -16.91
C ASN A 235 4.33 -10.61 -17.02
N PHE A 236 4.49 -9.38 -17.49
CA PHE A 236 5.78 -8.72 -17.48
C PHE A 236 6.31 -8.57 -16.03
N GLN A 237 7.55 -8.99 -15.80
CA GLN A 237 8.31 -8.71 -14.59
C GLN A 237 9.57 -7.91 -14.93
N PHE A 238 9.97 -7.00 -14.06
CA PHE A 238 10.97 -6.00 -14.39
C PHE A 238 12.36 -6.58 -14.60
N GLU A 239 12.70 -7.66 -13.90
CA GLU A 239 13.98 -8.38 -14.00
C GLU A 239 14.17 -9.10 -15.34
N GLN A 240 13.13 -9.16 -16.17
CA GLN A 240 13.16 -9.75 -17.51
C GLN A 240 13.67 -8.76 -18.57
N ASP A 241 13.82 -7.46 -18.25
CA ASP A 241 14.12 -6.40 -19.20
C ASP A 241 15.06 -5.33 -18.60
N ASP A 242 16.26 -5.17 -19.18
CA ASP A 242 17.30 -4.27 -18.67
C ASP A 242 16.87 -2.79 -18.62
N GLU A 243 16.02 -2.33 -19.54
CA GLU A 243 15.53 -0.95 -19.53
C GLU A 243 14.53 -0.75 -18.37
N ALA A 244 13.68 -1.74 -18.07
CA ALA A 244 12.81 -1.68 -16.91
C ALA A 244 13.58 -1.73 -15.59
N VAL A 245 14.65 -2.54 -15.50
CA VAL A 245 15.57 -2.53 -14.34
C VAL A 245 16.23 -1.17 -14.18
N ALA A 246 16.77 -0.59 -15.26
CA ALA A 246 17.41 0.72 -15.23
C ALA A 246 16.42 1.83 -14.84
N HIS A 247 15.19 1.78 -15.36
CA HIS A 247 14.12 2.71 -15.00
C HIS A 247 13.72 2.59 -13.53
N LEU A 248 13.55 1.36 -13.04
CA LEU A 248 13.29 1.13 -11.61
C LEU A 248 14.43 1.68 -10.75
N ALA A 249 15.69 1.46 -11.13
CA ALA A 249 16.85 1.99 -10.41
C ALA A 249 16.85 3.53 -10.36
N LYS A 250 16.60 4.20 -11.50
CA LYS A 250 16.48 5.67 -11.57
C LYS A 250 15.39 6.19 -10.63
N MET A 251 14.23 5.54 -10.62
CA MET A 251 13.10 5.98 -9.82
C MET A 251 13.25 5.63 -8.33
N VAL A 252 13.95 4.54 -8.00
CA VAL A 252 14.41 4.26 -6.62
C VAL A 252 15.42 5.31 -6.16
N ASN A 253 16.34 5.77 -7.02
CA ASN A 253 17.25 6.89 -6.70
C ASN A 253 16.49 8.20 -6.47
N THR A 254 15.43 8.45 -7.24
CA THR A 254 14.51 9.58 -7.03
C THR A 254 13.82 9.48 -5.66
N TYR A 255 13.22 8.34 -5.35
CA TYR A 255 12.57 8.07 -4.06
C TYR A 255 13.54 8.20 -2.87
N THR A 256 14.75 7.65 -2.98
CA THR A 256 15.76 7.71 -1.91
C THR A 256 16.33 9.11 -1.72
N THR A 257 16.44 9.91 -2.79
CA THR A 257 16.79 11.34 -2.71
C THR A 257 15.70 12.12 -1.98
N LEU A 258 14.42 11.83 -2.24
CA LEU A 258 13.26 12.43 -1.55
C LEU A 258 13.10 12.00 -0.08
N LYS A 259 13.87 11.02 0.40
CA LYS A 259 13.76 10.48 1.78
C LYS A 259 13.69 11.55 2.88
N PRO A 260 14.50 12.64 2.90
CA PRO A 260 14.38 13.65 3.95
C PRO A 260 13.01 14.36 3.94
N TYR A 261 12.46 14.62 2.75
CA TYR A 261 11.15 15.23 2.58
C TYR A 261 10.03 14.26 2.98
N ILE A 262 10.06 13.03 2.46
CA ILE A 262 9.06 12.01 2.81
C ILE A 262 9.07 11.75 4.32
N LYS A 263 10.25 11.70 4.96
CA LYS A 263 10.36 11.57 6.42
C LYS A 263 9.71 12.73 7.18
N SER A 264 9.89 13.97 6.72
CA SER A 264 9.21 15.11 7.36
C SER A 264 7.70 15.03 7.22
N LEU A 265 7.19 14.54 6.07
CA LEU A 265 5.75 14.35 5.85
C LEU A 265 5.18 13.21 6.70
N VAL A 266 5.88 12.08 6.81
CA VAL A 266 5.48 10.97 7.69
C VAL A 266 5.46 11.42 9.16
N ASN A 267 6.42 12.25 9.57
CA ASN A 267 6.42 12.85 10.90
C ASN A 267 5.25 13.83 11.09
N GLU A 268 4.92 14.65 10.08
CA GLU A 268 3.75 15.52 10.14
C GLU A 268 2.44 14.71 10.25
N ASN A 269 2.32 13.60 9.51
CA ASN A 269 1.21 12.67 9.64
C ASN A 269 1.12 12.11 11.08
N HIS A 270 2.25 11.68 11.66
CA HIS A 270 2.28 11.19 13.03
C HIS A 270 1.84 12.24 14.07
N GLN A 271 2.28 13.50 13.91
CA GLN A 271 2.02 14.57 14.88
C GLN A 271 0.64 15.23 14.72
N LYS A 272 0.15 15.36 13.48
CA LYS A 272 -1.04 16.17 13.14
C LYS A 272 -2.14 15.41 12.41
N GLY A 273 -1.89 14.18 11.98
CA GLY A 273 -2.83 13.39 11.18
C GLY A 273 -3.01 13.88 9.73
N ILE A 274 -2.15 14.78 9.25
CA ILE A 274 -2.23 15.28 7.87
C ILE A 274 -1.61 14.24 6.92
N PRO A 275 -2.33 13.76 5.89
CA PRO A 275 -1.84 12.68 5.04
C PRO A 275 -0.63 13.09 4.20
N VAL A 276 0.17 12.10 3.79
CA VAL A 276 1.36 12.34 2.95
C VAL A 276 0.97 12.68 1.51
N GLN A 277 0.00 11.94 0.95
CA GLN A 277 -0.65 12.27 -0.32
C GLN A 277 -1.94 13.04 -0.02
N ARG A 278 -2.04 14.28 -0.49
CA ARG A 278 -3.10 15.23 -0.12
C ARG A 278 -3.93 15.62 -1.32
N PRO A 279 -5.26 15.71 -1.20
CA PRO A 279 -6.06 16.35 -2.22
C PRO A 279 -5.71 17.84 -2.27
N LEU A 280 -5.77 18.43 -3.46
CA LEU A 280 -5.34 19.82 -3.69
C LEU A 280 -6.10 20.81 -2.78
N PHE A 281 -7.39 20.59 -2.56
CA PHE A 281 -8.24 21.52 -1.80
C PHE A 281 -7.76 21.76 -0.36
N ILE A 282 -6.98 20.87 0.26
CA ILE A 282 -6.44 21.07 1.63
C ILE A 282 -5.58 22.34 1.71
N HIS A 283 -4.87 22.68 0.63
CA HIS A 283 -3.98 23.85 0.59
C HIS A 283 -4.52 24.99 -0.29
N TYR A 284 -5.59 24.73 -1.04
CA TYR A 284 -6.16 25.63 -2.04
C TYR A 284 -7.69 25.73 -1.90
N GLU A 285 -8.17 26.00 -0.69
CA GLU A 285 -9.61 26.00 -0.35
C GLU A 285 -10.45 26.98 -1.19
N ASN A 286 -9.85 28.08 -1.66
CA ASN A 286 -10.49 29.12 -2.47
C ASN A 286 -10.50 28.82 -3.98
N ASP A 287 -9.94 27.68 -4.40
CA ASP A 287 -9.91 27.25 -5.78
C ASP A 287 -10.93 26.13 -6.00
N PRO A 288 -12.10 26.42 -6.59
CA PRO A 288 -13.18 25.42 -6.72
C PRO A 288 -12.78 24.22 -7.58
N LEU A 289 -11.86 24.39 -8.53
CA LEU A 289 -11.39 23.28 -9.37
C LEU A 289 -10.64 22.22 -8.54
N CYS A 290 -10.00 22.61 -7.44
CA CYS A 290 -9.26 21.68 -6.59
C CYS A 290 -10.14 20.63 -5.88
N TYR A 291 -11.47 20.82 -5.82
CA TYR A 291 -12.40 19.89 -5.19
C TYR A 291 -12.81 18.73 -6.10
N ASP A 292 -12.75 18.91 -7.43
CA ASP A 292 -13.18 17.90 -8.41
C ASP A 292 -12.03 17.02 -8.91
N ILE A 293 -10.80 17.37 -8.58
CA ILE A 293 -9.58 16.71 -9.05
C ILE A 293 -9.34 15.42 -8.27
N LYS A 294 -9.21 14.30 -8.99
CA LYS A 294 -9.09 12.94 -8.42
C LYS A 294 -7.83 12.17 -8.84
N ASN A 295 -7.13 12.65 -9.86
CA ASN A 295 -6.05 11.94 -10.55
C ASN A 295 -4.69 12.65 -10.44
N GLN A 296 -4.59 13.66 -9.58
CA GLN A 296 -3.35 14.31 -9.17
C GLN A 296 -3.45 14.62 -7.68
N TYR A 297 -2.31 14.72 -7.02
CA TYR A 297 -2.23 14.93 -5.59
C TYR A 297 -1.04 15.83 -5.25
N LEU A 298 -1.09 16.44 -4.06
CA LEU A 298 0.08 17.03 -3.47
C LEU A 298 0.81 15.97 -2.64
N LEU A 299 2.10 15.77 -2.89
CA LEU A 299 2.97 15.04 -1.99
C LEU A 299 3.49 16.05 -0.96
N GLY A 300 2.90 16.06 0.23
CA GLY A 300 3.10 17.17 1.17
C GLY A 300 2.41 18.45 0.71
N GLU A 301 2.98 19.61 1.04
CA GLU A 301 2.48 20.91 0.56
C GLU A 301 3.22 21.40 -0.70
N ASP A 302 4.45 20.93 -0.91
CA ASP A 302 5.39 21.58 -1.83
C ASP A 302 5.50 20.90 -3.19
N LEU A 303 5.07 19.65 -3.32
CA LEU A 303 5.13 18.89 -4.58
C LEU A 303 3.73 18.57 -5.08
N LEU A 304 3.46 18.86 -6.36
CA LEU A 304 2.29 18.41 -7.10
C LEU A 304 2.70 17.29 -8.05
N VAL A 305 1.97 16.18 -7.99
CA VAL A 305 2.21 14.97 -8.80
C VAL A 305 0.94 14.65 -9.59
N ALA A 306 1.05 14.52 -10.90
CA ALA A 306 -0.04 14.13 -11.79
C ALA A 306 0.37 12.90 -12.61
N PRO A 307 0.20 11.67 -12.07
CA PRO A 307 0.62 10.44 -12.75
C PRO A 307 -0.05 10.26 -14.11
N VAL A 308 0.74 9.84 -15.10
CA VAL A 308 0.21 9.41 -16.41
C VAL A 308 -0.47 8.07 -16.23
N HIS A 309 -1.80 8.05 -16.42
CA HIS A 309 -2.63 6.86 -16.21
C HIS A 309 -3.28 6.34 -17.50
N GLN A 310 -2.75 6.73 -18.67
CA GLN A 310 -3.19 6.26 -19.97
C GLN A 310 -2.00 5.70 -20.77
N GLN A 311 -2.30 4.70 -21.61
CA GLN A 311 -1.32 4.03 -22.45
C GLN A 311 -0.96 4.85 -23.70
N GLY A 312 0.29 4.79 -24.12
CA GLY A 312 0.81 5.37 -25.36
C GLY A 312 0.99 6.88 -25.33
N VAL A 313 0.96 7.49 -24.14
CA VAL A 313 0.92 8.95 -23.97
C VAL A 313 2.32 9.51 -23.72
N THR A 314 2.67 10.60 -24.41
CA THR A 314 3.96 11.31 -24.27
C THR A 314 3.82 12.75 -23.73
N GLU A 315 2.58 13.23 -23.58
CA GLU A 315 2.26 14.53 -23.01
C GLU A 315 1.03 14.45 -22.10
N TRP A 316 0.97 15.28 -21.07
CA TRP A 316 -0.07 15.17 -20.05
C TRP A 316 -0.61 16.53 -19.63
N ASP A 317 -1.92 16.59 -19.45
CA ASP A 317 -2.61 17.75 -18.92
C ASP A 317 -2.58 17.75 -17.40
N VAL A 318 -2.20 18.88 -16.82
CA VAL A 318 -2.07 19.06 -15.37
C VAL A 318 -2.73 20.37 -14.97
N TYR A 319 -3.64 20.31 -14.01
CA TYR A 319 -4.16 21.51 -13.37
C TYR A 319 -3.18 22.00 -12.30
N LEU A 320 -2.73 23.25 -12.41
CA LEU A 320 -1.92 23.90 -11.38
C LEU A 320 -2.83 24.80 -10.52
N PRO A 321 -2.93 24.58 -9.19
CA PRO A 321 -3.80 25.36 -8.32
C PRO A 321 -3.51 26.86 -8.35
N LYS A 322 -4.56 27.68 -8.24
CA LYS A 322 -4.43 29.13 -8.11
C LYS A 322 -3.85 29.50 -6.75
N GLY A 323 -2.90 30.42 -6.73
CA GLY A 323 -2.32 30.99 -5.50
C GLY A 323 -0.80 30.90 -5.48
N ASP A 324 -0.24 29.85 -6.08
CA ASP A 324 1.19 29.61 -6.17
C ASP A 324 1.68 29.54 -7.63
N ASP A 325 2.96 29.88 -7.81
CA ASP A 325 3.69 29.58 -9.04
C ASP A 325 4.40 28.23 -8.88
N TRP A 326 4.51 27.48 -9.96
CA TRP A 326 5.02 26.10 -9.96
C TRP A 326 6.22 25.96 -10.90
N ILE A 327 7.17 25.11 -10.53
CA ILE A 327 8.34 24.79 -11.34
C ILE A 327 8.30 23.31 -11.70
N HIS A 328 8.29 23.00 -12.99
CA HIS A 328 8.37 21.62 -13.47
C HIS A 328 9.78 21.07 -13.21
N ILE A 329 9.89 19.96 -12.48
CA ILE A 329 11.17 19.42 -11.98
C ILE A 329 12.18 19.21 -13.11
N TYR A 330 11.75 18.55 -14.19
CA TYR A 330 12.68 18.08 -15.21
C TYR A 330 13.10 19.17 -16.21
N SER A 331 12.23 20.14 -16.50
CA SER A 331 12.55 21.23 -17.44
C SER A 331 12.99 22.52 -16.76
N ASN A 332 12.78 22.66 -15.44
CA ASN A 332 12.88 23.91 -14.67
C ASN A 332 12.03 25.06 -15.22
N LYS A 333 11.05 24.77 -16.08
CA LYS A 333 10.15 25.80 -16.58
C LYS A 333 9.18 26.20 -15.48
N GLU A 334 9.03 27.51 -15.29
CA GLU A 334 8.06 28.09 -14.38
C GLU A 334 6.68 28.22 -15.04
N TYR A 335 5.64 28.02 -14.25
CA TYR A 335 4.25 28.12 -14.65
C TYR A 335 3.47 28.89 -13.58
N LYS A 336 2.54 29.75 -14.01
CA LYS A 336 1.57 30.39 -13.11
C LYS A 336 0.51 29.37 -12.70
N GLY A 337 0.09 29.38 -11.44
CA GLY A 337 -1.08 28.63 -11.00
C GLY A 337 -2.41 29.18 -11.56
N GLY A 338 -3.48 28.44 -11.34
CA GLY A 338 -4.86 28.75 -11.77
C GLY A 338 -5.14 28.41 -13.22
N GLN A 339 -4.43 27.44 -13.79
CA GLN A 339 -4.59 27.03 -15.20
C GLN A 339 -4.27 25.54 -15.39
N THR A 340 -4.84 24.95 -16.43
CA THR A 340 -4.40 23.65 -16.95
C THR A 340 -3.30 23.87 -17.98
N ILE A 341 -2.22 23.10 -17.88
CA ILE A 341 -1.10 23.10 -18.82
C ILE A 341 -0.89 21.71 -19.38
N THR A 342 -0.34 21.64 -20.60
CA THR A 342 0.15 20.40 -21.19
C THR A 342 1.67 20.35 -21.10
N VAL A 343 2.23 19.27 -20.59
CA VAL A 343 3.70 19.07 -20.47
C VAL A 343 4.14 17.75 -21.07
N LYS A 344 5.39 17.68 -21.53
CA LYS A 344 6.00 16.41 -21.90
C LYS A 344 6.04 15.48 -20.69
N ALA A 345 5.66 14.23 -20.91
CA ALA A 345 5.46 13.23 -19.87
C ALA A 345 6.00 11.87 -20.35
N GLU A 346 7.18 11.85 -20.96
CA GLU A 346 7.87 10.61 -21.34
C GLU A 346 8.08 9.71 -20.09
N ILE A 347 8.19 8.40 -20.29
CA ILE A 347 8.49 7.46 -19.20
C ILE A 347 9.77 7.89 -18.48
N GLY A 348 9.76 7.92 -17.15
CA GLY A 348 10.88 8.38 -16.33
C GLY A 348 10.97 9.88 -16.13
N TYR A 349 9.97 10.61 -16.64
CA TYR A 349 9.80 12.05 -16.46
C TYR A 349 8.31 12.37 -16.17
N PRO A 350 7.73 11.81 -15.09
CA PRO A 350 6.32 12.06 -14.75
C PRO A 350 6.03 13.55 -14.56
N PRO A 351 4.80 14.03 -14.81
CA PRO A 351 4.42 15.40 -14.53
C PRO A 351 4.47 15.73 -13.03
N VAL A 352 5.60 16.31 -12.61
CA VAL A 352 5.86 16.68 -11.21
C VAL A 352 6.39 18.12 -11.12
N PHE A 353 5.80 18.87 -10.21
CA PHE A 353 6.06 20.29 -10.02
C PHE A 353 6.32 20.58 -8.55
N TYR A 354 7.21 21.53 -8.27
CA TYR A 354 7.37 22.05 -6.92
C TYR A 354 6.96 23.52 -6.83
N LYS A 355 6.42 23.90 -5.67
CA LYS A 355 6.01 25.28 -5.36
C LYS A 355 7.21 26.22 -5.44
N LYS A 356 7.14 27.29 -6.23
CA LYS A 356 8.21 28.28 -6.35
C LYS A 356 8.44 28.95 -4.99
N GLY A 357 9.71 29.01 -4.57
CA GLY A 357 10.08 29.59 -3.28
C GLY A 357 9.98 28.64 -2.09
N THR A 358 9.62 27.37 -2.30
CA THR A 358 9.66 26.35 -1.23
C THR A 358 11.06 26.21 -0.65
N TYR A 359 11.14 25.99 0.67
CA TYR A 359 12.38 25.71 1.39
C TYR A 359 13.13 24.50 0.80
N HIS A 360 12.40 23.54 0.22
CA HIS A 360 12.94 22.32 -0.36
C HIS A 360 13.43 22.49 -1.82
N SER A 361 13.45 23.71 -2.37
CA SER A 361 13.78 23.96 -3.79
C SER A 361 15.10 23.32 -4.23
N LYS A 362 16.14 23.34 -3.38
CA LYS A 362 17.44 22.72 -3.71
C LYS A 362 17.33 21.20 -3.86
N LEU A 363 16.56 20.55 -2.98
CA LEU A 363 16.32 19.11 -3.01
C LEU A 363 15.50 18.71 -4.25
N PHE A 364 14.44 19.44 -4.55
CA PHE A 364 13.60 19.10 -5.71
C PHE A 364 14.31 19.37 -7.03
N ASN A 365 15.06 20.46 -7.12
CA ASN A 365 15.86 20.76 -8.30
C ASN A 365 16.97 19.73 -8.55
N SER A 366 17.47 18.99 -7.54
CA SER A 366 18.46 17.93 -7.78
C SER A 366 17.88 16.66 -8.40
N LEU A 367 16.56 16.48 -8.39
CA LEU A 367 15.91 15.27 -8.94
C LEU A 367 16.05 15.16 -10.46
N LYS A 368 16.19 16.29 -11.16
CA LYS A 368 16.36 16.32 -12.62
C LYS A 368 17.68 15.70 -13.09
N ASP A 369 18.67 15.64 -12.20
CA ASP A 369 20.02 15.16 -12.50
C ASP A 369 20.19 13.66 -12.22
N ILE A 370 19.14 13.00 -11.69
CA ILE A 370 19.14 11.57 -11.38
C ILE A 370 19.06 10.77 -12.68
N LYS A 371 19.98 9.82 -12.81
CA LYS A 371 20.08 8.91 -13.95
C LYS A 371 19.52 7.54 -13.63
#